data_AF-A0A8K0VAB7-F1
#
_entry.id   AF-A0A8K0VAB7-F1
#
_cell.length_a   1.000
_cell.length_b   1.000
_cell.length_c   1.000
_cell.angle_alpha   90.00
_cell.angle_beta   90.00
_cell.angle_gamma   90.00
#
_symmetry.space_group_name_H-M   'P 1'
#
loop_
_entity.id
_entity.type
_entity.pdbx_description
1 polymer ?
#
loop_
_entity_poly.entity_id
_entity_poly.type
_entity_poly.pdbx_seq_one_letter_code
_entity_poly.pdbx_strand_id
1 'polypeptide(L)'
;MTDALPAIEMDFSPGGAPVVIVETVKVTDPAAILPLAPDLTKPEWVFAYTALVNHLAQGARFEPIYDPEEFKTAYMAKYNAEDPEEVPDQGVTRLHDFGIPDFAAISPPHMDGETLIFFAENAYMGIPYRVSMNPGQQPDYQPVAIVE
;
A
#
# COMPACT_ATOMS: atom_id res chain seq x y z
N MET A 1 7.82 26.11 -16.79
CA MET A 1 6.86 25.07 -16.39
C MET A 1 7.38 24.52 -15.09
N THR A 2 6.62 24.67 -14.02
CA THR A 2 7.07 24.34 -12.66
C THR A 2 7.21 22.82 -12.55
N ASP A 3 8.45 22.33 -12.40
CA ASP A 3 8.79 20.93 -12.11
C ASP A 3 8.37 20.48 -10.69
N ALA A 4 7.38 21.16 -10.09
CA ALA A 4 6.93 20.92 -8.74
C ALA A 4 5.49 20.39 -8.78
N LEU A 5 5.23 19.34 -8.01
CA LEU A 5 3.87 18.89 -7.76
C LEU A 5 3.04 20.04 -7.18
N PRO A 6 1.72 20.08 -7.47
CA PRO A 6 0.81 20.94 -6.72
C PRO A 6 0.88 20.62 -5.22
N ALA A 7 0.38 21.52 -4.39
CA ALA A 7 0.20 21.22 -2.98
C ALA A 7 -0.77 20.03 -2.83
N ILE A 8 -0.34 18.95 -2.17
CA ILE A 8 -1.15 17.75 -1.96
C ILE A 8 -1.15 17.41 -0.47
N GLU A 9 -2.33 17.16 0.09
CA GLU A 9 -2.55 16.77 1.48
C GLU A 9 -3.43 15.51 1.56
N MET A 10 -3.10 14.60 2.48
CA MET A 10 -3.93 13.45 2.84
C MET A 10 -4.65 13.74 4.14
N ASP A 11 -5.96 13.52 4.18
CA ASP A 11 -6.80 13.75 5.36
C ASP A 11 -7.91 12.71 5.45
N PHE A 12 -8.72 12.75 6.50
CA PHE A 12 -9.95 12.01 6.63
C PHE A 12 -11.13 12.97 6.70
N SER A 13 -12.19 12.68 5.94
CA SER A 13 -13.46 13.38 6.11
C SER A 13 -13.98 13.22 7.56
N PRO A 14 -14.90 14.08 8.02
CA PRO A 14 -15.51 13.93 9.35
C PRO A 14 -16.18 12.57 9.61
N GLY A 15 -16.56 11.85 8.54
CA GLY A 15 -17.09 10.49 8.63
C GLY A 15 -16.03 9.38 8.61
N GLY A 16 -14.74 9.73 8.65
CA GLY A 16 -13.63 8.78 8.64
C GLY A 16 -13.26 8.23 7.26
N ALA A 17 -13.91 8.67 6.17
CA ALA A 17 -13.52 8.27 4.83
C ALA A 17 -12.23 9.00 4.39
N PRO A 18 -11.25 8.31 3.80
CA PRO A 18 -10.00 8.91 3.35
C PRO A 18 -10.24 9.90 2.21
N VAL A 19 -9.52 11.01 2.25
CA VAL A 19 -9.59 12.08 1.25
C VAL A 19 -8.19 12.57 0.91
N VAL A 20 -8.02 13.05 -0.31
CA VAL A 20 -6.83 13.78 -0.75
C VAL A 20 -7.27 15.15 -1.22
N ILE A 21 -6.52 16.18 -0.86
CA ILE A 21 -6.77 17.56 -1.29
C ILE A 21 -5.61 17.95 -2.20
N VAL A 22 -5.90 18.24 -3.47
CA VAL A 22 -4.92 18.75 -4.44
C VAL A 22 -5.23 20.22 -4.67
N GLU A 23 -4.36 21.10 -4.19
CA GLU A 23 -4.57 22.55 -4.06
C GLU A 23 -5.83 22.88 -3.24
N THR A 24 -6.98 22.92 -3.91
CA THR A 24 -8.30 23.21 -3.33
C THR A 24 -9.35 22.15 -3.69
N VAL A 25 -8.96 21.16 -4.51
CA VAL A 25 -9.86 20.12 -5.02
C VAL A 25 -9.75 18.90 -4.12
N LYS A 26 -10.86 18.57 -3.48
CA LYS A 26 -10.99 17.36 -2.67
C LYS A 26 -11.35 16.17 -3.56
N VAL A 27 -10.58 15.09 -3.47
CA VAL A 27 -10.84 13.81 -4.13
C VAL A 27 -10.99 12.70 -3.10
N THR A 28 -11.86 11.74 -3.43
CA THR A 28 -12.12 10.52 -2.65
C THR A 28 -11.86 9.26 -3.46
N ASP A 29 -11.44 9.42 -4.72
CA ASP A 29 -11.28 8.35 -5.70
C ASP A 29 -9.82 8.37 -6.20
N PRO A 30 -9.06 7.27 -6.07
CA PRO A 30 -7.73 7.14 -6.65
C PRO A 30 -7.65 7.53 -8.13
N ALA A 31 -8.67 7.20 -8.92
CA ALA A 31 -8.71 7.50 -10.35
C ALA A 31 -8.74 9.01 -10.67
N ALA A 32 -9.13 9.84 -9.70
CA ALA A 32 -9.22 11.29 -9.85
C ALA A 32 -7.91 12.04 -9.56
N ILE A 33 -6.86 11.36 -9.06
CA ILE A 33 -5.58 12.00 -8.71
C ILE A 33 -4.81 12.45 -9.96
N LEU A 34 -4.58 11.56 -10.92
CA LEU A 34 -3.71 11.83 -12.07
C LEU A 34 -4.15 13.02 -12.94
N PRO A 35 -5.45 13.25 -13.19
CA PRO A 35 -5.90 14.45 -13.89
C PRO A 35 -5.53 15.77 -13.17
N LEU A 36 -5.38 15.75 -11.85
CA LEU A 36 -5.02 16.93 -11.05
C LEU A 36 -3.51 17.08 -10.86
N ALA A 37 -2.77 15.98 -10.85
CA ALA A 37 -1.33 15.94 -10.65
C ALA A 37 -0.68 14.89 -11.58
N PRO A 38 -0.58 15.15 -12.90
CA PRO A 38 -0.10 14.17 -13.87
C PRO A 38 1.37 13.78 -13.67
N ASP A 39 2.16 14.68 -13.09
CA ASP A 39 3.58 14.45 -12.82
C ASP A 39 3.84 13.38 -11.73
N LEU A 40 2.82 12.90 -11.02
CA LEU A 40 2.93 11.82 -10.04
C LEU A 40 3.42 10.49 -10.63
N THR A 41 3.32 10.30 -11.95
CA THR A 41 3.85 9.12 -12.63
C THR A 41 5.35 9.18 -12.85
N LYS A 42 6.01 10.32 -12.58
CA LYS A 42 7.46 10.43 -12.73
C LYS A 42 8.18 9.64 -11.61
N PRO A 43 9.35 9.02 -11.88
CA PRO A 43 10.03 8.15 -10.92
C PRO A 43 10.31 8.80 -9.55
N GLU A 44 10.62 10.09 -9.52
CA GLU A 44 10.88 10.83 -8.28
C GLU A 44 9.64 10.99 -7.39
N TRP A 45 8.43 10.83 -7.94
CA TRP A 45 7.16 11.01 -7.24
C TRP A 45 6.39 9.70 -6.99
N VAL A 46 6.91 8.55 -7.43
CA VAL A 46 6.18 7.27 -7.37
C VAL A 46 5.83 6.85 -5.93
N PHE A 47 6.68 7.20 -4.96
CA PHE A 47 6.41 6.95 -3.53
C PHE A 47 5.24 7.81 -3.03
N ALA A 48 5.21 9.09 -3.43
CA ALA A 48 4.09 9.98 -3.12
C ALA A 48 2.81 9.47 -3.79
N TYR A 49 2.87 9.08 -5.06
CA TYR A 49 1.71 8.55 -5.77
C TYR A 49 1.15 7.30 -5.09
N THR A 50 2.03 6.39 -4.65
CA THR A 50 1.69 5.19 -3.88
C THR A 50 0.96 5.53 -2.58
N ALA A 51 1.48 6.49 -1.80
CA ALA A 51 0.85 6.92 -0.56
C ALA A 51 -0.59 7.42 -0.80
N LEU A 52 -0.79 8.26 -1.82
CA LEU A 52 -2.09 8.84 -2.15
C LEU A 52 -3.10 7.78 -2.61
N VAL A 53 -2.67 6.88 -3.50
CA VAL A 53 -3.51 5.79 -4.01
C VAL A 53 -3.93 4.87 -2.86
N ASN A 54 -2.97 4.43 -2.03
CA ASN A 54 -3.26 3.54 -0.92
C ASN A 54 -4.17 4.21 0.12
N HIS A 55 -3.91 5.48 0.45
CA HIS A 55 -4.75 6.25 1.38
C HIS A 55 -6.20 6.32 0.90
N LEU A 56 -6.44 6.71 -0.36
CA LEU A 56 -7.79 6.79 -0.90
C LEU A 56 -8.51 5.45 -0.99
N ALA A 57 -7.79 4.37 -1.32
CA ALA A 57 -8.39 3.05 -1.48
C ALA A 57 -8.65 2.32 -0.16
N GLN A 58 -7.68 2.37 0.77
CA GLN A 58 -7.69 1.55 1.98
C GLN A 58 -7.65 2.35 3.28
N GLY A 59 -7.32 3.64 3.23
CA GLY A 59 -7.08 4.46 4.42
C GLY A 59 -5.97 3.84 5.27
N ALA A 60 -6.20 3.75 6.58
CA ALA A 60 -5.26 3.15 7.53
C ALA A 60 -5.32 1.60 7.61
N ARG A 61 -6.10 0.93 6.75
CA ARG A 61 -6.22 -0.54 6.78
C ARG A 61 -5.02 -1.25 6.16
N PHE A 62 -4.30 -0.55 5.30
CA PHE A 62 -3.13 -1.07 4.59
C PHE A 62 -2.01 -0.04 4.65
N GLU A 63 -0.78 -0.51 4.84
CA GLU A 63 0.41 0.31 4.91
C GLU A 63 1.34 -0.03 3.75
N PRO A 64 1.73 0.93 2.89
CA PRO A 64 2.63 0.64 1.78
C PRO A 64 4.01 0.18 2.27
N ILE A 65 4.53 -0.86 1.63
CA ILE A 65 5.87 -1.40 1.87
C ILE A 65 6.84 -0.65 0.97
N TYR A 66 7.56 0.31 1.55
CA TYR A 66 8.57 1.11 0.84
C TYR A 66 9.96 0.48 0.84
N ASP A 67 10.29 -0.28 1.90
CA ASP A 67 11.52 -1.05 2.04
C ASP A 67 11.18 -2.54 2.21
N PRO A 68 11.32 -3.35 1.13
CA PRO A 68 11.03 -4.78 1.19
C PRO A 68 11.91 -5.57 2.16
N GLU A 69 13.17 -5.17 2.37
CA GLU A 69 14.08 -5.89 3.27
C GLU A 69 13.77 -5.59 4.74
N GLU A 70 13.41 -4.33 5.05
CA GLU A 70 12.90 -3.97 6.38
C GLU A 70 11.61 -4.74 6.69
N PHE A 71 10.66 -4.75 5.74
CA PHE A 71 9.41 -5.51 5.89
C PHE A 71 9.67 -7.00 6.11
N LYS A 72 10.51 -7.63 5.28
CA LYS A 72 10.89 -9.04 5.43
C LYS A 72 11.49 -9.33 6.80
N THR A 73 12.40 -8.47 7.26
CA THR A 73 13.05 -8.63 8.57
C THR A 73 12.02 -8.55 9.69
N ALA A 74 11.11 -7.57 9.64
CA ALA A 74 10.04 -7.41 10.62
C ALA A 74 9.05 -8.57 10.60
N TYR A 75 8.65 -9.02 9.41
CA TYR A 75 7.75 -10.17 9.23
C TYR A 75 8.36 -11.43 9.83
N MET A 76 9.60 -11.77 9.47
CA MET A 76 10.26 -12.98 9.97
C MET A 76 10.53 -12.91 11.48
N ALA A 77 10.78 -11.72 12.03
CA ALA A 77 10.89 -11.53 13.47
C ALA A 77 9.57 -11.83 14.19
N LYS A 78 8.43 -11.34 13.67
CA LYS A 78 7.08 -11.65 14.19
C LYS A 78 6.79 -13.15 14.05
N TYR A 79 6.99 -13.70 12.86
CA TYR A 79 6.74 -15.11 12.55
C TYR A 79 7.52 -16.04 13.50
N ASN A 80 8.83 -15.84 13.66
CA ASN A 80 9.67 -16.69 14.52
C ASN A 80 9.40 -16.51 16.02
N ALA A 81 8.76 -15.42 16.43
CA ALA A 81 8.41 -15.18 17.83
C ALA A 81 7.10 -15.85 18.25
N GLU A 82 6.26 -16.26 17.29
CA GLU A 82 5.03 -17.00 17.56
C GLU A 82 5.34 -18.42 18.02
N ASP A 83 4.73 -18.84 19.13
CA ASP A 83 4.90 -20.20 19.65
C ASP A 83 4.00 -21.17 18.85
N PRO A 84 4.57 -22.15 18.11
CA PRO A 84 3.77 -23.09 17.31
C PRO A 84 2.86 -23.97 18.16
N GLU A 85 3.12 -24.13 19.46
CA GLU A 85 2.30 -24.91 20.39
C GLU A 85 1.23 -24.06 21.11
N GLU A 86 1.25 -22.74 20.92
CA GLU A 86 0.25 -21.85 21.51
C GLU A 86 -1.15 -22.19 20.98
N VAL A 87 -2.09 -22.34 21.90
CA VAL A 87 -3.48 -22.63 21.57
C VAL A 87 -4.08 -21.41 20.85
N PRO A 88 -4.65 -21.56 19.64
CA PRO A 88 -5.25 -20.45 18.94
C PRO A 88 -6.33 -19.75 19.78
N ASP A 89 -6.21 -18.43 19.95
CA ASP A 89 -7.20 -17.60 20.63
C ASP A 89 -8.04 -16.80 19.61
N GLN A 90 -9.32 -16.58 19.91
CA GLN A 90 -10.21 -15.85 19.02
C GLN A 90 -9.82 -14.38 18.95
N GLY A 91 -9.52 -13.92 17.72
CA GLY A 91 -9.19 -12.52 17.44
C GLY A 91 -7.71 -12.19 17.46
N VAL A 92 -6.84 -13.16 17.74
CA VAL A 92 -5.38 -13.05 17.58
C VAL A 92 -4.99 -13.59 16.22
N THR A 93 -4.49 -12.72 15.34
CA THR A 93 -3.96 -13.13 14.05
C THR A 93 -2.54 -13.66 14.20
N ARG A 94 -2.26 -14.86 13.67
CA ARG A 94 -0.92 -15.46 13.64
C ARG A 94 -0.41 -15.57 12.23
N LEU A 95 0.83 -15.18 11.98
CA LEU A 95 1.47 -15.28 10.67
C LEU A 95 1.66 -16.75 10.25
N HIS A 96 1.88 -17.66 11.20
CA HIS A 96 1.91 -19.10 10.92
C HIS A 96 0.63 -19.64 10.26
N ASP A 97 -0.54 -19.00 10.47
CA ASP A 97 -1.80 -19.42 9.83
C ASP A 97 -1.84 -19.10 8.33
N PHE A 98 -0.96 -18.19 7.86
CA PHE A 98 -0.87 -17.77 6.45
C PHE A 98 0.36 -18.32 5.74
N GLY A 99 1.42 -18.63 6.48
CA GLY A 99 2.69 -19.09 5.92
C GLY A 99 3.60 -17.94 5.46
N ILE A 100 4.75 -18.28 4.88
CA ILE A 100 5.77 -17.29 4.53
C ILE A 100 5.50 -16.74 3.11
N PRO A 101 5.36 -15.41 2.92
CA PRO A 101 5.16 -14.84 1.60
C PRO A 101 6.41 -14.94 0.73
N ASP A 102 6.22 -14.95 -0.59
CA ASP A 102 7.31 -14.81 -1.56
C ASP A 102 7.91 -13.40 -1.50
N PHE A 103 8.87 -13.21 -0.58
CA PHE A 103 9.57 -11.94 -0.43
C PHE A 103 10.35 -11.54 -1.69
N ALA A 104 10.73 -12.49 -2.55
CA ALA A 104 11.46 -12.16 -3.78
C ALA A 104 10.55 -11.46 -4.81
N ALA A 105 9.23 -11.62 -4.69
CA ALA A 105 8.26 -10.90 -5.50
C ALA A 105 8.01 -9.46 -5.00
N ILE A 106 8.34 -9.14 -3.74
CA ILE A 106 8.07 -7.83 -3.13
C ILE A 106 9.17 -6.85 -3.53
N SER A 107 8.76 -5.75 -4.18
CA SER A 107 9.67 -4.69 -4.64
C SER A 107 9.23 -3.33 -4.10
N PRO A 108 10.12 -2.31 -4.09
CA PRO A 108 9.70 -0.94 -3.86
C PRO A 108 8.66 -0.48 -4.89
N PRO A 109 7.84 0.55 -4.57
CA PRO A 109 6.89 1.09 -5.51
C PRO A 109 7.56 1.59 -6.79
N HIS A 110 6.97 1.27 -7.93
CA HIS A 110 7.48 1.67 -9.24
C HIS A 110 6.36 1.75 -10.28
N MET A 111 6.67 2.39 -11.40
CA MET A 111 5.82 2.37 -12.59
C MET A 111 6.30 1.24 -13.52
N ASP A 112 5.39 0.35 -13.92
CA ASP A 112 5.57 -0.61 -15.00
C ASP A 112 4.75 -0.16 -16.22
N GLY A 113 5.42 0.57 -17.12
CA GLY A 113 4.74 1.35 -18.16
C GLY A 113 3.86 2.44 -17.53
N GLU A 114 2.55 2.33 -17.73
CA GLU A 114 1.56 3.23 -17.13
C GLU A 114 0.98 2.69 -15.81
N THR A 115 1.32 1.46 -15.43
CA THR A 115 0.76 0.81 -14.25
C THR A 115 1.57 1.16 -13.02
N LEU A 116 0.93 1.70 -11.99
CA LEU A 116 1.54 1.80 -10.67
C LEU A 116 1.54 0.41 -10.02
N ILE A 117 2.72 -0.10 -9.66
CA ILE A 117 2.90 -1.34 -8.92
C ILE A 117 3.52 -1.01 -7.56
N PHE A 118 2.90 -1.48 -6.49
CA PHE A 118 3.46 -1.41 -5.14
C PHE A 118 2.99 -2.59 -4.30
N PHE A 119 3.51 -2.70 -3.08
CA PHE A 119 3.07 -3.69 -2.11
C PHE A 119 2.59 -2.99 -0.85
N ALA A 120 1.63 -3.59 -0.16
CA ALA A 120 1.13 -3.06 1.10
C ALA A 120 0.85 -4.18 2.09
N GLU A 121 1.22 -3.97 3.36
CA GLU A 121 0.86 -4.83 4.48
C GLU A 121 -0.58 -4.53 4.89
N ASN A 122 -1.41 -5.56 5.08
CA ASN A 122 -2.68 -5.40 5.76
C ASN A 122 -2.42 -5.15 7.25
N ALA A 123 -2.79 -3.99 7.77
CA ALA A 123 -2.44 -3.56 9.13
C ALA A 123 -3.06 -4.44 10.24
N TYR A 124 -4.15 -5.17 9.94
CA TYR A 124 -4.76 -6.11 10.88
C TYR A 124 -4.14 -7.51 10.80
N MET A 125 -3.87 -7.99 9.58
CA MET A 125 -3.41 -9.37 9.37
C MET A 125 -1.90 -9.52 9.36
N GLY A 126 -1.16 -8.44 9.09
CA GLY A 126 0.30 -8.45 8.95
C GLY A 126 0.82 -9.11 7.66
N ILE A 127 -0.06 -9.45 6.71
CA ILE A 127 0.32 -10.12 5.46
C ILE A 127 0.39 -9.14 4.28
N PRO A 128 1.33 -9.35 3.34
CA PRO A 128 1.52 -8.46 2.21
C PRO A 128 0.54 -8.74 1.06
N TYR A 129 0.16 -7.67 0.36
CA TYR A 129 -0.62 -7.69 -0.87
C TYR A 129 0.16 -6.97 -1.97
N ARG A 130 0.15 -7.53 -3.17
CA ARG A 130 0.55 -6.84 -4.39
C ARG A 130 -0.59 -5.92 -4.84
N VAL A 131 -0.25 -4.69 -5.14
CA VAL A 131 -1.19 -3.69 -5.63
C VAL A 131 -0.81 -3.26 -7.04
N SER A 132 -1.79 -3.27 -7.93
CA SER A 132 -1.63 -2.76 -9.29
C SER A 132 -2.75 -1.81 -9.66
N MET A 133 -2.40 -0.68 -10.28
CA MET A 133 -3.38 0.32 -10.71
C MET A 133 -2.99 0.89 -12.07
N ASN A 134 -3.87 0.72 -13.06
CA ASN A 134 -3.78 1.46 -14.31
C ASN A 134 -4.35 2.88 -14.15
N PRO A 135 -3.97 3.83 -15.01
CA PRO A 135 -4.54 5.18 -14.97
C PRO A 135 -6.07 5.15 -15.10
N GLY A 136 -6.75 5.91 -14.25
CA GLY A 136 -8.21 6.02 -14.27
C GLY A 136 -8.97 4.80 -13.74
N GLN A 137 -8.29 3.82 -13.15
CA GLN A 137 -8.90 2.62 -12.55
C GLN A 137 -8.77 2.63 -11.02
N GLN A 138 -9.52 1.78 -10.34
CA GLN A 138 -9.28 1.47 -8.93
C GLN A 138 -8.04 0.57 -8.79
N PRO A 139 -7.27 0.69 -7.70
CA PRO A 139 -6.19 -0.24 -7.40
C PRO A 139 -6.76 -1.63 -7.07
N ASP A 140 -6.16 -2.67 -7.64
CA ASP A 140 -6.46 -4.06 -7.34
C ASP A 140 -5.45 -4.60 -6.32
N TYR A 141 -5.95 -5.19 -5.23
CA TYR A 141 -5.15 -5.74 -4.13
C TYR A 141 -5.24 -7.26 -4.16
N GLN A 142 -4.12 -7.92 -4.44
CA GLN A 142 -4.03 -9.38 -4.48
C GLN A 142 -3.05 -9.88 -3.41
N PRO A 143 -3.40 -10.90 -2.61
CA PRO A 143 -2.46 -11.49 -1.67
C PRO A 143 -1.16 -11.91 -2.39
N VAL A 144 -0.01 -11.64 -1.77
CA VAL A 144 1.26 -12.18 -2.27
C VAL A 144 1.24 -13.70 -2.12
N ALA A 145 1.80 -14.41 -3.10
CA ALA A 145 1.91 -15.86 -3.04
C ALA A 145 2.72 -16.32 -1.81
N ILE A 146 2.36 -17.47 -1.27
CA ILE A 146 3.07 -18.11 -0.15
C ILE A 146 4.08 -19.10 -0.72
N VAL A 147 5.27 -19.14 -0.14
CA VAL A 147 6.31 -20.13 -0.44
C VAL A 147 6.30 -21.25 0.61
N GLU A 148 6.49 -22.50 0.16
CA GLU A 148 6.62 -23.68 1.00
C GLU A 148 8.04 -23.83 1.58
#